data_AF-A0A5D6VHJ1-F1
#
_entry.id   AF-A0A5D6VHJ1-F1
#
_cell.length_a   1.000
_cell.length_b   1.000
_cell.length_c   1.000
_cell.angle_alpha   90.00
_cell.angle_beta   90.00
_cell.angle_gamma   90.00
#
_symmetry.space_group_name_H-M   'P 1'
#
loop_
_entity.id
_entity.type
_entity.pdbx_description
1 polymer ?
#
loop_
_entity_poly.entity_id
_entity_poly.type
_entity_poly.pdbx_seq_one_letter_code
_entity_poly.pdbx_strand_id
1 'polypeptide(L)'
;MQIHVIGSKSQHTNDYLVYYFPSEKLLFEDDLVWIARQGPSRKASARQVGLYQAIRDLKLPVETIVQSWPVQDYGVKTVIPFRELEQSVTGK
;
A
#
# COMPACT_ATOMS: atom_id res chain seq x y z
N MET A 1 -15.74 6.06 -5.22
CA MET A 1 -14.52 6.43 -4.47
C MET A 1 -14.87 6.59 -3.01
N GLN A 2 -14.06 6.03 -2.13
CA GLN A 2 -14.15 6.17 -0.67
C GLN A 2 -12.82 6.71 -0.15
N ILE A 3 -12.87 7.62 0.82
CA ILE A 3 -11.68 8.19 1.45
C ILE A 3 -11.62 7.64 2.87
N HIS A 4 -10.47 7.10 3.26
CA HIS A 4 -10.27 6.53 4.59
C HIS A 4 -9.07 7.19 5.26
N VAL A 5 -9.26 7.66 6.49
CA VAL A 5 -8.16 8.11 7.35
C VAL A 5 -7.55 6.88 8.01
N ILE A 6 -6.30 6.57 7.70
CA ILE A 6 -5.53 5.53 8.40
C ILE A 6 -4.58 6.13 9.43
N GLY A 7 -4.27 7.42 9.31
CA GLY A 7 -3.58 8.21 10.32
C GLY A 7 -2.25 7.59 10.75
N SER A 8 -2.01 7.54 12.06
CA SER A 8 -0.79 6.97 12.65
C SER A 8 -0.52 5.50 12.32
N LYS A 9 -1.54 4.73 11.87
CA LYS A 9 -1.30 3.37 11.35
C LYS A 9 -0.39 3.38 10.12
N SER A 10 -0.36 4.47 9.35
CA SER A 10 0.52 4.61 8.18
C SER A 10 2.01 4.53 8.52
N GLN A 11 2.40 4.86 9.76
CA GLN A 11 3.81 5.06 10.13
C GLN A 11 4.52 6.11 9.23
N HIS A 12 3.75 7.09 8.73
CA HIS A 12 4.23 8.20 7.91
C HIS A 12 3.79 9.56 8.51
N THR A 13 2.49 9.76 8.72
CA THR A 13 1.90 10.94 9.39
C THR A 13 0.77 10.55 10.35
N ASN A 14 0.22 11.51 11.10
CA ASN A 14 -0.87 11.28 12.04
C ASN A 14 -2.25 11.23 11.40
N ASP A 15 -2.37 11.72 10.16
CA ASP A 15 -3.59 12.04 9.44
C ASP A 15 -3.60 11.48 8.00
N TYR A 16 -2.73 10.51 7.72
CA TYR A 16 -2.59 9.88 6.40
C TYR A 16 -3.92 9.35 5.85
N LEU A 17 -4.17 9.64 4.57
CA LEU A 17 -5.38 9.26 3.84
C LEU A 17 -5.07 8.18 2.80
N VAL A 18 -6.04 7.31 2.54
CA VAL A 18 -6.03 6.41 1.38
C VAL A 18 -7.35 6.50 0.65
N TYR A 19 -7.31 6.28 -0.67
CA TYR A 19 -8.46 6.43 -1.55
C TYR A 19 -8.78 5.09 -2.19
N TYR A 20 -9.94 4.53 -1.84
CA TYR A 20 -10.38 3.25 -2.37
C TYR A 20 -11.40 3.44 -3.49
N PHE A 21 -11.19 2.72 -4.59
CA PHE A 21 -12.02 2.69 -5.78
C PHE A 21 -12.66 1.29 -5.90
N PRO A 22 -13.92 1.12 -5.44
CA PRO A 22 -14.52 -0.21 -5.29
C PRO A 22 -14.73 -0.98 -6.60
N SER A 23 -15.08 -0.30 -7.69
CA SER A 23 -15.35 -0.95 -8.99
C SER A 23 -14.08 -1.59 -9.56
N GLU A 24 -12.94 -0.95 -9.34
CA GLU A 24 -11.61 -1.35 -9.81
C GLU A 24 -10.87 -2.19 -8.78
N LYS A 25 -11.40 -2.31 -7.55
CA LYS A 25 -10.73 -2.92 -6.40
C LYS A 25 -9.32 -2.35 -6.18
N LEU A 26 -9.21 -1.03 -6.34
CA LEU A 26 -7.95 -0.32 -6.35
C LEU A 26 -7.83 0.58 -5.12
N LEU A 27 -6.68 0.55 -4.44
CA LEU A 27 -6.33 1.50 -3.41
C LEU A 27 -5.23 2.43 -3.92
N PHE A 28 -5.49 3.73 -3.88
CA PHE A 28 -4.50 4.76 -4.17
C PHE A 28 -3.95 5.32 -2.86
N GLU A 29 -2.63 5.39 -2.77
CA GLU A 29 -1.86 5.85 -1.61
C GLU A 29 -0.60 6.59 -2.08
N ASP A 30 0.01 7.40 -1.23
CA ASP A 30 1.18 8.20 -1.61
C ASP A 30 2.50 7.42 -1.60
N ASP A 31 3.05 7.07 -0.44
CA ASP A 31 4.44 6.58 -0.31
C ASP A 31 4.67 5.47 0.74
N LEU A 32 3.70 4.56 0.96
CA LEU A 32 3.82 3.53 2.01
C LEU A 32 4.42 2.22 1.54
N VAL A 33 4.25 1.82 0.27
CA VAL A 33 4.57 0.44 -0.16
C VAL A 33 6.02 0.21 -0.57
N TRP A 34 6.63 1.10 -1.37
CA TRP A 34 8.04 1.06 -1.82
C TRP A 34 8.59 -0.33 -2.20
N ILE A 35 7.80 -1.15 -2.90
CA ILE A 35 8.27 -2.46 -3.40
C ILE A 35 9.15 -2.23 -4.62
N ALA A 36 10.37 -2.79 -4.59
CA ALA A 36 11.31 -2.72 -5.71
C ALA A 36 10.75 -3.39 -6.97
N ARG A 37 11.01 -2.79 -8.13
CA ARG A 37 10.59 -3.33 -9.43
C ARG A 37 11.33 -4.61 -9.78
N GLN A 38 12.58 -4.72 -9.34
CA GLN A 38 13.47 -5.84 -9.60
C GLN A 38 14.14 -6.32 -8.30
N GLY A 39 14.60 -7.56 -8.31
CA GLY A 39 15.24 -8.21 -7.17
C GLY A 39 14.26 -9.01 -6.30
N PRO A 40 14.77 -9.67 -5.25
CA PRO A 40 13.96 -10.49 -4.38
C PRO A 40 13.00 -9.64 -3.54
N SER A 41 11.83 -10.20 -3.22
CA SER A 41 10.93 -9.62 -2.22
C SER A 41 11.66 -9.46 -0.89
N ARG A 42 11.41 -8.34 -0.21
CA ARG A 42 11.99 -8.01 1.09
C ARG A 42 10.90 -8.07 2.16
N LYS A 43 11.32 -8.30 3.40
CA LYS A 43 10.44 -8.21 4.56
C LYS A 43 9.80 -6.82 4.61
N ALA A 44 8.50 -6.77 4.91
CA ALA A 44 7.75 -5.54 5.03
C ALA A 44 8.32 -4.59 6.10
N SER A 45 8.38 -3.30 5.75
CA SER A 45 8.60 -2.17 6.66
C SER A 45 7.38 -1.90 7.54
N ALA A 46 7.55 -1.05 8.55
CA ALA A 46 6.45 -0.64 9.42
C ALA A 46 5.30 0.04 8.64
N ARG A 47 5.62 0.81 7.59
CA ARG A 47 4.62 1.46 6.72
C ARG A 47 3.80 0.45 5.93
N GLN A 48 4.47 -0.52 5.33
CA GLN A 48 3.83 -1.63 4.60
C GLN A 48 2.91 -2.44 5.52
N VAL A 49 3.38 -2.79 6.72
CA VAL A 49 2.57 -3.50 7.72
C VAL A 49 1.34 -2.67 8.12
N GLY A 50 1.54 -1.38 8.35
CA GLY A 50 0.48 -0.43 8.69
C GLY A 50 -0.62 -0.33 7.63
N LEU A 51 -0.22 -0.18 6.36
CA LEU A 51 -1.16 -0.16 5.24
C LEU A 51 -1.91 -1.48 5.10
N TYR A 52 -1.19 -2.61 5.17
CA TYR A 52 -1.80 -3.95 5.11
C TYR A 52 -2.87 -4.11 6.20
N GLN A 53 -2.55 -3.79 7.45
CA GLN A 53 -3.50 -3.88 8.56
C GLN A 53 -4.70 -2.95 8.35
N ALA A 54 -4.49 -1.71 7.89
CA ALA A 54 -5.58 -0.79 7.61
C ALA A 54 -6.55 -1.33 6.55
N ILE A 55 -6.05 -1.91 5.45
CA ILE A 55 -6.87 -2.55 4.40
C ILE A 55 -7.71 -3.68 4.99
N ARG A 56 -7.10 -4.52 5.85
CA ARG A 56 -7.79 -5.66 6.49
C ARG A 56 -8.86 -5.21 7.49
N ASP A 57 -8.54 -4.23 8.34
CA ASP A 57 -9.44 -3.71 9.36
C ASP A 57 -10.67 -3.03 8.72
N LEU A 58 -10.45 -2.27 7.65
CA LEU A 58 -11.50 -1.63 6.85
C LEU A 58 -12.26 -2.61 5.94
N LYS A 59 -11.80 -3.86 5.85
CA LYS A 59 -12.37 -4.93 5.01
C LYS A 59 -12.50 -4.53 3.54
N LEU A 60 -11.51 -3.80 3.02
CA LEU A 60 -11.52 -3.35 1.63
C LEU A 60 -11.08 -4.50 0.71
N PRO A 61 -11.87 -4.89 -0.30
CA PRO A 61 -11.45 -5.88 -1.28
C PRO A 61 -10.48 -5.24 -2.29
N VAL A 62 -9.22 -5.07 -1.88
CA VAL A 62 -8.15 -4.49 -2.70
C VAL A 62 -7.45 -5.60 -3.48
N GLU A 63 -7.37 -5.44 -4.79
CA GLU A 63 -6.57 -6.29 -5.69
C GLU A 63 -5.31 -5.57 -6.16
N THR A 64 -5.37 -4.24 -6.30
CA THR A 64 -4.27 -3.40 -6.78
C THR A 64 -4.06 -2.20 -5.86
N ILE A 65 -2.79 -1.91 -5.56
CA ILE A 65 -2.37 -0.66 -4.92
C ILE A 65 -1.67 0.20 -5.97
N VAL A 66 -2.00 1.49 -6.01
CA VAL A 66 -1.27 2.51 -6.77
C VAL A 66 -0.57 3.44 -5.81
N GLN A 67 0.75 3.49 -5.91
CA GLN A 67 1.62 4.39 -5.15
C GLN A 67 1.90 5.65 -5.97
N SER A 68 1.51 6.83 -5.46
CA SER A 68 1.56 8.11 -6.18
C SER A 68 2.93 8.79 -6.13
N TRP A 69 3.77 8.46 -5.14
CA TRP A 69 5.09 9.01 -4.93
C TRP A 69 6.15 7.91 -4.88
N PRO A 70 7.34 8.07 -5.47
CA PRO A 70 7.84 9.28 -6.14
C PRO A 70 7.31 9.45 -7.57
N VAL A 71 7.22 10.71 -8.00
CA VAL A 71 6.84 11.08 -9.38
C VAL A 71 7.95 10.86 -10.41
N GLN A 72 9.16 10.53 -9.96
CA GLN A 72 10.30 10.13 -10.80
C GLN A 72 10.65 8.66 -10.53
N ASP A 73 11.45 8.04 -11.40
CA ASP A 73 11.81 6.64 -11.23
C ASP A 73 12.88 6.43 -10.14
N TYR A 74 12.52 5.72 -9.07
CA TYR A 74 13.41 5.29 -7.98
C TYR A 74 13.62 3.76 -7.96
N GLY A 75 13.30 3.07 -9.06
CA GLY A 75 13.41 1.61 -9.14
C GLY A 75 12.33 0.85 -8.36
N VAL A 76 11.26 1.53 -7.94
CA VAL A 76 10.09 0.93 -7.27
C VAL A 76 8.90 0.80 -8.22
N LYS A 77 7.93 0.00 -7.81
CA LYS A 77 6.66 -0.17 -8.52
C LYS A 77 5.69 0.95 -8.15
N THR A 78 4.99 1.47 -9.15
CA THR A 78 3.85 2.38 -8.96
C THR A 78 2.53 1.60 -8.91
N VAL A 79 2.38 0.56 -9.73
CA VAL A 79 1.21 -0.33 -9.73
C VAL A 79 1.63 -1.66 -9.11
N ILE A 80 1.04 -1.99 -7.98
CA ILE A 80 1.46 -3.08 -7.10
C ILE A 80 0.28 -4.02 -6.86
N PRO A 81 0.34 -5.29 -7.28
CA PRO A 81 -0.66 -6.28 -6.88
C PRO A 81 -0.69 -6.41 -5.34
N PHE A 82 -1.88 -6.35 -4.74
CA PHE A 82 -2.02 -6.40 -3.27
C PHE A 82 -1.36 -7.65 -2.66
N ARG A 83 -1.39 -8.78 -3.38
CA ARG A 83 -0.70 -10.02 -3.00
C ARG A 83 0.80 -9.85 -2.74
N GLU A 84 1.47 -8.91 -3.40
CA GLU A 84 2.91 -8.70 -3.17
C GLU A 84 3.17 -8.00 -1.83
N LEU A 85 2.30 -7.05 -1.45
CA LEU A 85 2.32 -6.48 -0.11
C LEU A 85 2.02 -7.57 0.93
N GLU A 86 1.00 -8.39 0.70
CA GLU A 86 0.64 -9.50 1.60
C GLU A 86 1.80 -10.50 1.77
N GLN A 87 2.46 -10.88 0.69
CA GLN A 87 3.66 -11.73 0.70
C GLN A 87 4.78 -11.09 1.54
N SER A 88 5.04 -9.79 1.36
CA SER A 88 6.09 -9.09 2.12
C SER A 88 5.83 -9.06 3.62
N VAL A 89 4.55 -9.03 4.03
CA VAL A 89 4.11 -8.97 5.44
C VAL A 89 4.05 -10.36 6.07
N THR A 90 3.53 -11.36 5.35
CA THR A 90 3.24 -12.70 5.90
C THR A 90 4.32 -13.73 5.61
N GLY A 91 5.21 -13.45 4.65
CA GLY A 91 6.25 -14.38 4.19
C GLY A 91 5.70 -15.58 3.40
N LYS A 92 4.43 -15.53 2.96
CA LYS A 92 3.75 -16.59 2.22
C LYS A 92 3.23 -16.08 0.89
#